data_AF-A0A6N7S4I9-F1
#
_entry.id   AF-A0A6N7S4I9-F1
#
_cell.length_a   1.000
_cell.length_b   1.000
_cell.length_c   1.000
_cell.angle_alpha   90.00
_cell.angle_beta   90.00
_cell.angle_gamma   90.00
#
_symmetry.space_group_name_H-M   'P 1'
#
loop_
_entity.id
_entity.type
_entity.pdbx_description
1 polymer ?
#
loop_
_entity_poly.entity_id
_entity_poly.type
_entity_poly.pdbx_seq_one_letter_code
_entity_poly.pdbx_strand_id
1 'polypeptide(L)'
;MKHTRQDLKIMQGWSLERKIRVTQTRIMEWYMRYDGQVFISFSGGKDSTVLLDLARRVYPDIPAVYVDTGLEYPELRDFVKTKDNVIWLRPRYPFPQIIEKYGYPIISKEISDVINGARKGQPYRLARINGELLDKNGKKSIYNCENYKYLLDAPFKISARCCYHMKKAPLNKFEKQTGRHPITGVLACESKLREQSWFKFGCNGFERKRPLSQPLAFWLEEDILRYLKMTGIPYAPIYGDIVESHKKDGTPILKTTGVSRSGCMYCMYGVHLEHEPNRFQLMQVTHPRQYDYCINKLGCGAVLDYIGVPYRNQQLEVDHC
;
A
#
# COMPACT_ATOMS: atom_id res chain seq x y z
N MET A 1 22.51 6.08 -11.36
CA MET A 1 21.80 5.74 -10.11
C MET A 1 22.49 6.47 -8.99
N LYS A 2 21.77 7.06 -8.03
CA LYS A 2 22.36 7.83 -6.92
C LYS A 2 22.89 6.95 -5.80
N HIS A 3 22.27 5.78 -5.61
CA HIS A 3 22.65 4.81 -4.59
C HIS A 3 22.71 3.41 -5.17
N THR A 4 23.46 2.55 -4.49
CA THR A 4 23.66 1.14 -4.82
C THR A 4 22.88 0.23 -3.88
N ARG A 5 22.79 -1.06 -4.23
CA ARG A 5 22.25 -2.08 -3.32
C ARG A 5 23.08 -2.21 -2.04
N GLN A 6 24.39 -2.02 -2.13
CA GLN A 6 25.27 -2.08 -0.97
C GLN A 6 24.99 -0.94 0.01
N ASP A 7 24.74 0.27 -0.51
CA ASP A 7 24.34 1.42 0.32
C ASP A 7 23.06 1.11 1.09
N LEU A 8 22.02 0.57 0.42
CA LEU A 8 20.77 0.22 1.07
C LEU A 8 20.96 -0.81 2.18
N LYS A 9 21.75 -1.87 1.91
CA LYS A 9 22.06 -2.91 2.90
C LYS A 9 22.78 -2.34 4.11
N ILE A 10 23.76 -1.45 3.90
CA ILE A 10 24.47 -0.78 5.00
C ILE A 10 23.48 0.03 5.85
N MET A 11 22.59 0.81 5.21
CA MET A 11 21.60 1.62 5.91
C MET A 11 20.56 0.79 6.66
N GLN A 12 20.14 -0.35 6.09
CA GLN A 12 19.26 -1.32 6.73
C GLN A 12 19.93 -2.03 7.91
N GLY A 13 21.26 -2.14 7.92
CA GLY A 13 22.04 -2.73 9.01
C GLY A 13 22.36 -1.78 10.17
N TRP A 14 21.99 -0.50 10.08
CA TRP A 14 22.24 0.47 11.16
C TRP A 14 21.41 0.19 12.42
N SER A 15 21.91 0.62 13.58
CA SER A 15 21.13 0.62 14.82
C SER A 15 19.89 1.50 14.70
N LEU A 16 18.85 1.19 15.49
CA LEU A 16 17.60 1.94 15.46
C LEU A 16 17.83 3.42 15.80
N GLU A 17 18.71 3.74 16.74
CA GLU A 17 19.07 5.11 17.13
C GLU A 17 19.71 5.88 15.98
N ARG A 18 20.58 5.23 15.20
CA ARG A 18 21.15 5.83 13.99
C ARG A 18 20.08 6.04 12.94
N LYS A 19 19.18 5.07 12.73
CA LYS A 19 18.07 5.19 11.78
C LYS A 19 17.14 6.35 12.14
N ILE A 20 16.80 6.52 13.42
CA ILE A 20 16.00 7.65 13.94
C ILE A 20 16.68 8.98 13.60
N ARG A 21 17.95 9.16 13.99
CA ARG A 21 18.70 10.41 13.74
C ARG A 21 18.74 10.76 12.25
N VAL A 22 19.11 9.80 11.40
CA VAL A 22 19.18 10.04 9.95
C VAL A 22 17.80 10.36 9.37
N THR A 23 16.74 9.69 9.85
CA THR A 23 15.37 9.96 9.41
C THR A 23 14.95 11.39 9.74
N GLN A 24 15.22 11.84 10.96
CA GLN A 24 14.93 13.22 11.38
C GLN A 24 15.74 14.24 10.56
N THR A 25 17.03 13.96 10.27
CA THR A 25 17.81 14.78 9.35
C THR A 25 17.17 14.88 7.97
N ARG A 26 16.69 13.77 7.39
CA ARG A 26 15.99 13.81 6.08
C ARG A 26 14.69 14.61 6.14
N ILE A 27 13.97 14.58 7.26
CA ILE A 27 12.77 15.38 7.47
C ILE A 27 13.13 16.88 7.55
N MET A 28 14.17 17.25 8.30
CA MET A 28 14.66 18.63 8.40
C MET A 28 15.12 19.20 7.06
N GLU A 29 15.93 18.44 6.31
CA GLU A 29 16.35 18.84 4.96
C GLU A 29 15.16 19.10 4.04
N TRP A 30 14.12 18.25 4.11
CA TRP A 30 12.92 18.41 3.30
C TRP A 30 12.11 19.63 3.73
N TYR A 31 11.93 19.83 5.04
CA TYR A 31 11.21 20.97 5.61
C TYR A 31 11.89 22.29 5.23
N MET A 32 13.21 22.40 5.42
CA MET A 32 13.99 23.60 5.08
C MET A 32 13.97 23.89 3.58
N ARG A 33 14.03 22.87 2.72
CA ARG A 33 14.03 23.07 1.26
C ARG A 33 12.74 23.70 0.73
N TYR A 34 11.64 23.54 1.43
CA TYR A 34 10.32 24.03 1.03
C TYR A 34 9.74 25.03 2.04
N ASP A 35 10.58 25.63 2.89
CA ASP A 35 10.18 26.68 3.83
C ASP A 35 8.95 26.29 4.68
N GLY A 36 8.93 25.03 5.14
CA GLY A 36 7.84 24.45 5.92
C GLY A 36 6.57 24.11 5.14
N GLN A 37 6.51 24.35 3.83
CA GLN A 37 5.41 23.95 2.95
C GLN A 37 5.48 22.44 2.63
N VAL A 38 5.31 21.62 3.67
CA VAL A 38 5.38 20.17 3.60
C VAL A 38 4.21 19.54 4.37
N PHE A 39 3.95 18.26 4.11
CA PHE A 39 2.97 17.50 4.89
C PHE A 39 3.33 16.01 4.98
N ILE A 40 2.86 15.36 6.04
CA ILE A 40 2.94 13.91 6.19
C ILE A 40 1.75 13.27 5.48
N SER A 41 2.01 12.45 4.46
CA SER A 41 0.99 11.58 3.89
C SER A 41 0.69 10.45 4.88
N PHE A 42 -0.34 10.63 5.69
CA PHE A 42 -0.66 9.78 6.83
C PHE A 42 -1.80 8.84 6.48
N SER A 43 -1.57 7.53 6.56
CA SER A 43 -2.59 6.52 6.24
C SER A 43 -3.21 5.88 7.48
N GLY A 44 -2.78 6.25 8.70
CA GLY A 44 -3.16 5.57 9.94
C GLY A 44 -2.51 4.20 10.14
N GLY A 45 -1.72 3.74 9.18
CA GLY A 45 -0.98 2.47 9.29
C GLY A 45 0.30 2.66 10.09
N LYS A 46 0.82 1.56 10.65
CA LYS A 46 1.97 1.56 11.58
C LYS A 46 3.19 2.33 11.06
N ASP A 47 3.59 2.13 9.80
CA ASP A 47 4.72 2.83 9.18
C ASP A 47 4.49 4.36 9.13
N SER A 48 3.27 4.78 8.77
CA SER A 48 2.91 6.20 8.71
C SER A 48 2.73 6.83 10.09
N THR A 49 2.40 6.04 11.11
CA THR A 49 2.35 6.47 12.51
C THR A 49 3.76 6.76 13.02
N VAL A 50 4.72 5.87 12.77
CA VAL A 50 6.14 6.09 13.10
C VAL A 50 6.68 7.32 12.39
N LEU A 51 6.36 7.49 11.09
CA LEU A 51 6.76 8.70 10.36
C LEU A 51 6.18 9.98 10.99
N LEU A 52 4.90 9.96 11.34
CA LEU A 52 4.23 11.13 11.93
C LEU A 52 4.87 11.51 13.26
N ASP A 53 5.14 10.53 14.13
CA ASP A 53 5.80 10.74 15.42
C ASP A 53 7.21 11.31 15.24
N LEU A 54 8.04 10.69 14.39
CA LEU A 54 9.39 11.16 14.10
C LEU A 54 9.42 12.59 13.55
N ALA A 55 8.47 12.94 12.69
CA ALA A 55 8.36 14.28 12.14
C ALA A 55 7.92 15.30 13.21
N ARG A 56 6.92 14.97 14.03
CA ARG A 56 6.38 15.87 15.06
C ARG A 56 7.30 16.07 16.26
N ARG A 57 8.23 15.13 16.51
CA ARG A 57 9.33 15.35 17.48
C ARG A 57 10.28 16.48 17.08
N VAL A 58 10.32 16.86 15.79
CA VAL A 58 11.20 17.93 15.28
C VAL A 58 10.40 19.16 14.86
N TYR A 59 9.23 18.95 14.23
CA TYR A 59 8.30 20.00 13.81
C TYR A 59 6.87 19.64 14.29
N PRO A 60 6.49 20.02 15.52
CA PRO A 60 5.21 19.63 16.12
C PRO A 60 3.98 19.96 15.26
N ASP A 61 4.03 21.08 14.54
CA ASP A 61 2.91 21.62 13.75
C ASP A 61 2.86 21.09 12.31
N ILE A 62 3.72 20.14 11.93
CA ILE A 62 3.66 19.56 10.58
C ILE A 62 2.29 18.89 10.35
N PRO A 63 1.54 19.31 9.31
CA PRO A 63 0.22 18.79 9.05
C PRO A 63 0.31 17.37 8.51
N ALA A 64 -0.56 16.51 8.99
CA ALA A 64 -0.83 15.22 8.37
C ALA A 64 -1.97 15.35 7.35
N VAL A 65 -1.94 14.57 6.29
CA VAL A 65 -2.99 14.50 5.28
C VAL A 65 -3.42 13.05 5.13
N TYR A 66 -4.68 12.78 5.44
CA TYR A 66 -5.33 11.48 5.31
C TYR A 66 -6.35 11.52 4.18
N VAL A 67 -6.42 10.45 3.39
CA VAL A 67 -7.44 10.30 2.35
C VAL A 67 -8.44 9.25 2.80
N ASP A 68 -9.64 9.69 3.18
CA ASP A 68 -10.76 8.84 3.55
C ASP A 68 -11.36 8.24 2.28
N THR A 69 -10.95 7.01 1.94
CA THR A 69 -11.47 6.33 0.74
C THR A 69 -12.79 5.61 1.01
N GLY A 70 -13.16 5.45 2.28
CA GLY A 70 -14.26 4.61 2.71
C GLY A 70 -13.97 3.11 2.57
N LEU A 71 -12.70 2.73 2.35
CA LEU A 71 -12.27 1.33 2.17
C LEU A 71 -11.28 0.88 3.24
N GLU A 72 -10.92 1.77 4.16
CA GLU A 72 -10.06 1.49 5.30
C GLU A 72 -10.82 0.71 6.39
N TYR A 73 -10.06 0.01 7.23
CA TYR A 73 -10.59 -0.60 8.45
C TYR A 73 -11.20 0.48 9.36
N PRO A 74 -12.38 0.25 9.96
CA PRO A 74 -13.00 1.18 10.90
C PRO A 74 -12.06 1.60 12.04
N GLU A 75 -11.33 0.66 12.63
CA GLU A 75 -10.39 0.89 13.73
C GLU A 75 -9.23 1.77 13.31
N LEU A 76 -8.77 1.64 12.06
CA LEU A 76 -7.74 2.50 11.50
C LEU A 76 -8.28 3.91 11.27
N ARG A 77 -9.50 4.03 10.76
CA ARG A 77 -10.15 5.32 10.57
C ARG A 77 -10.40 6.02 11.90
N ASP A 78 -10.83 5.30 12.92
CA ASP A 78 -11.03 5.83 14.26
C ASP A 78 -9.70 6.20 14.93
N PHE A 79 -8.65 5.40 14.73
CA PHE A 79 -7.31 5.77 15.16
C PHE A 79 -6.83 7.09 14.54
N VAL A 80 -7.06 7.33 13.25
CA VAL A 80 -6.69 8.60 12.59
C VAL A 80 -7.39 9.80 13.25
N LYS A 81 -8.65 9.65 13.69
CA LYS A 81 -9.40 10.73 14.37
C LYS A 81 -8.78 11.13 15.71
N THR A 82 -7.99 10.26 16.34
CA THR A 82 -7.30 10.57 17.60
C THR A 82 -6.05 11.43 17.42
N LYS A 83 -5.67 11.76 16.18
CA LYS A 83 -4.47 12.54 15.87
C LYS A 83 -4.85 13.98 15.56
N ASP A 84 -4.16 14.92 16.22
CA ASP A 84 -4.33 16.34 15.96
C ASP A 84 -3.75 16.75 14.61
N ASN A 85 -4.19 17.90 14.09
CA ASN A 85 -3.67 18.52 12.86
C ASN A 85 -3.60 17.55 11.67
N VAL A 86 -4.72 16.84 11.44
CA VAL A 86 -4.93 15.97 10.27
C VAL A 86 -5.94 16.60 9.33
N ILE A 87 -5.54 16.80 8.08
CA ILE A 87 -6.39 17.27 6.99
C ILE A 87 -7.02 16.04 6.32
N TRP A 88 -8.35 15.98 6.32
CA TRP A 88 -9.11 14.89 5.73
C TRP A 88 -9.52 15.22 4.29
N LEU A 89 -9.02 14.44 3.35
CA LEU A 89 -9.40 14.51 1.95
C LEU A 89 -10.36 13.37 1.62
N ARG A 90 -11.23 13.60 0.64
CA ARG A 90 -12.10 12.56 0.07
C ARG A 90 -11.88 12.46 -1.43
N PRO A 91 -11.94 11.25 -2.01
CA PRO A 91 -11.93 11.09 -3.45
C PRO A 91 -13.18 11.71 -4.08
N ARG A 92 -13.07 12.12 -5.34
CA ARG A 92 -14.20 12.71 -6.11
C ARG A 92 -15.34 11.71 -6.30
N TYR A 93 -15.01 10.43 -6.45
CA TYR A 93 -15.96 9.36 -6.70
C TYR A 93 -15.81 8.31 -5.61
N PRO A 94 -16.92 7.80 -5.03
CA PRO A 94 -16.88 6.68 -4.11
C PRO A 94 -16.55 5.39 -4.87
N PHE A 95 -16.15 4.35 -4.14
CA PHE A 95 -15.71 3.09 -4.73
C PHE A 95 -16.69 2.41 -5.70
N PRO A 96 -18.03 2.38 -5.46
CA PRO A 96 -19.00 1.84 -6.42
C PRO A 96 -18.90 2.48 -7.82
N GLN A 97 -18.76 3.81 -7.86
CA GLN A 97 -18.60 4.52 -9.13
C GLN A 97 -17.23 4.27 -9.77
N ILE A 98 -16.20 3.97 -8.97
CA ILE A 98 -14.89 3.60 -9.50
C ILE A 98 -14.93 2.24 -10.19
N ILE A 99 -15.55 1.23 -9.57
CA ILE A 99 -15.67 -0.11 -10.17
C ILE A 99 -16.58 -0.09 -11.41
N GLU A 100 -17.68 0.66 -11.37
CA GLU A 100 -18.58 0.82 -12.52
C GLU A 100 -17.91 1.53 -13.70
N LYS A 101 -17.22 2.65 -13.43
CA LYS A 101 -16.61 3.47 -14.48
C LYS A 101 -15.32 2.87 -15.03
N TYR A 102 -14.44 2.39 -14.15
CA TYR A 102 -13.08 1.97 -14.50
C TYR A 102 -12.87 0.48 -14.40
N GLY A 103 -13.45 -0.19 -13.40
CA GLY A 103 -13.31 -1.62 -13.20
C GLY A 103 -12.65 -2.01 -11.88
N TYR A 104 -12.74 -3.31 -11.59
CA TYR A 104 -12.23 -3.92 -10.37
C TYR A 104 -10.70 -4.02 -10.35
N PRO A 105 -10.06 -3.85 -9.18
CA PRO A 105 -8.63 -4.07 -8.99
C PRO A 105 -8.35 -5.55 -8.66
N ILE A 106 -8.19 -6.40 -9.69
CA ILE A 106 -7.94 -7.85 -9.52
C ILE A 106 -6.51 -8.27 -9.91
N ILE A 107 -6.05 -9.39 -9.32
CA ILE A 107 -4.73 -10.00 -9.53
C ILE A 107 -3.59 -9.08 -9.08
N SER A 108 -3.22 -8.12 -9.91
CA SER A 108 -2.23 -7.09 -9.57
C SER A 108 -2.50 -5.82 -10.38
N LYS A 109 -1.88 -4.73 -9.96
CA LYS A 109 -1.96 -3.47 -10.69
C LYS A 109 -1.45 -3.59 -12.13
N GLU A 110 -0.41 -4.39 -12.33
CA GLU A 110 0.18 -4.60 -13.64
C GLU A 110 -0.73 -5.44 -14.54
N ILE A 111 -1.22 -6.58 -14.04
CA ILE A 111 -2.13 -7.44 -14.82
C ILE A 111 -3.41 -6.70 -15.16
N SER A 112 -4.00 -5.98 -14.19
CA SER A 112 -5.18 -5.15 -14.46
C SER A 112 -4.95 -4.08 -15.53
N ASP A 113 -3.74 -3.51 -15.61
CA ASP A 113 -3.38 -2.52 -16.65
C ASP A 113 -3.19 -3.18 -18.02
N VAL A 114 -2.58 -4.36 -18.06
CA VAL A 114 -2.43 -5.16 -19.29
C VAL A 114 -3.79 -5.54 -19.84
N ILE A 115 -4.67 -6.15 -19.03
CA ILE A 115 -6.03 -6.54 -19.46
C ILE A 115 -6.82 -5.33 -19.96
N ASN A 116 -6.80 -4.22 -19.21
CA ASN A 116 -7.54 -3.02 -19.61
C ASN A 116 -7.13 -2.48 -20.98
N GLY A 117 -5.83 -2.47 -21.29
CA GLY A 117 -5.34 -1.98 -22.58
C GLY A 117 -5.37 -3.02 -23.68
N ALA A 118 -5.23 -4.32 -23.38
CA ALA A 118 -5.40 -5.40 -24.35
C ALA A 118 -6.84 -5.42 -24.90
N ARG A 119 -7.85 -5.28 -24.04
CA ARG A 119 -9.26 -5.09 -24.44
C ARG A 119 -9.52 -3.85 -25.31
N LYS A 120 -8.59 -2.90 -25.35
CA LYS A 120 -8.63 -1.70 -26.20
C LYS A 120 -7.76 -1.85 -27.46
N GLY A 121 -7.31 -3.05 -27.77
CA GLY A 121 -6.50 -3.32 -28.97
C GLY A 121 -5.05 -2.83 -28.87
N GLN A 122 -4.51 -2.54 -27.68
CA GLN A 122 -3.16 -1.99 -27.58
C GLN A 122 -2.09 -3.05 -27.87
N PRO A 123 -1.27 -2.90 -28.93
CA PRO A 123 -0.43 -3.98 -29.45
C PRO A 123 0.52 -4.57 -28.41
N TYR A 124 1.22 -3.72 -27.66
CA TYR A 124 2.15 -4.18 -26.63
C TYR A 124 1.48 -5.02 -25.53
N ARG A 125 0.26 -4.64 -25.12
CA ARG A 125 -0.48 -5.37 -24.07
C ARG A 125 -1.09 -6.66 -24.60
N LEU A 126 -1.50 -6.69 -25.87
CA LEU A 126 -1.91 -7.91 -26.57
C LEU A 126 -0.75 -8.90 -26.67
N ALA A 127 0.44 -8.45 -27.07
CA ALA A 127 1.62 -9.30 -27.12
C ALA A 127 1.98 -9.89 -25.75
N ARG A 128 1.86 -9.10 -24.68
CA ARG A 128 2.08 -9.58 -23.29
C ARG A 128 1.08 -10.65 -22.87
N ILE A 129 -0.21 -10.50 -23.20
CA ILE A 129 -1.26 -11.45 -22.79
C ILE A 129 -1.28 -12.70 -23.68
N ASN A 130 -0.73 -12.63 -24.89
CA ASN A 130 -0.55 -13.77 -25.76
C ASN A 130 0.79 -14.51 -25.56
N GLY A 131 1.69 -13.97 -24.73
CA GLY A 131 2.99 -14.60 -24.48
C GLY A 131 4.01 -14.40 -25.61
N GLU A 132 3.81 -13.39 -26.45
CA GLU A 132 4.56 -13.15 -27.70
C GLU A 132 5.85 -12.33 -27.46
N LEU A 133 6.01 -11.65 -26.32
CA LEU A 133 7.20 -10.85 -26.10
C LEU A 133 8.43 -11.72 -25.87
N LEU A 134 9.54 -11.30 -26.48
CA LEU A 134 10.87 -11.86 -26.27
C LEU A 134 11.74 -10.90 -25.45
N ASP A 135 12.69 -11.45 -24.69
CA ASP A 135 13.75 -10.70 -24.03
C ASP A 135 14.88 -10.36 -25.03
N LYS A 136 15.91 -9.65 -24.54
CA LYS A 136 17.07 -9.25 -25.34
C LYS A 136 17.87 -10.41 -25.94
N ASN A 137 17.67 -11.64 -25.46
CA ASN A 137 18.34 -12.85 -25.92
C ASN A 137 17.41 -13.71 -26.79
N GLY A 138 16.24 -13.20 -27.19
CA GLY A 138 15.25 -13.95 -27.96
C GLY A 138 14.47 -15.01 -27.17
N LYS A 139 14.60 -15.05 -25.84
CA LYS A 139 13.83 -15.98 -24.99
C LYS A 139 12.49 -15.37 -24.59
N LYS A 140 11.52 -16.21 -24.18
CA LYS A 140 10.22 -15.74 -23.71
C LYS A 140 10.39 -14.74 -22.56
N SER A 141 9.78 -13.56 -22.71
CA SER A 141 9.87 -12.49 -21.73
C SER A 141 9.19 -12.86 -20.41
N ILE A 142 9.85 -12.56 -19.29
CA ILE A 142 9.27 -12.70 -17.94
C ILE A 142 8.10 -11.75 -17.67
N TYR A 143 7.90 -10.76 -18.55
CA TYR A 143 6.79 -9.81 -18.46
C TYR A 143 5.53 -10.30 -19.18
N ASN A 144 5.60 -11.44 -19.87
CA ASN A 144 4.41 -12.09 -20.40
C ASN A 144 3.49 -12.57 -19.28
N CYS A 145 2.21 -12.69 -19.58
CA CYS A 145 1.17 -12.95 -18.59
C CYS A 145 0.02 -13.80 -19.14
N GLU A 146 0.33 -14.71 -20.06
CA GLU A 146 -0.62 -15.57 -20.77
C GLU A 146 -1.54 -16.39 -19.86
N ASN A 147 -1.10 -16.72 -18.64
CA ASN A 147 -1.92 -17.41 -17.64
C ASN A 147 -3.17 -16.60 -17.23
N TYR A 148 -3.18 -15.30 -17.49
CA TYR A 148 -4.31 -14.41 -17.20
C TYR A 148 -5.13 -14.07 -18.45
N LYS A 149 -4.89 -14.72 -19.59
CA LYS A 149 -5.58 -14.44 -20.86
C LYS A 149 -7.10 -14.62 -20.76
N TYR A 150 -7.56 -15.57 -19.94
CA TYR A 150 -8.98 -15.77 -19.68
C TYR A 150 -9.69 -14.51 -19.14
N LEU A 151 -8.97 -13.60 -18.47
CA LEU A 151 -9.53 -12.33 -18.00
C LEU A 151 -9.93 -11.37 -19.13
N LEU A 152 -9.53 -11.62 -20.38
CA LEU A 152 -10.04 -10.87 -21.52
C LEU A 152 -11.55 -11.06 -21.68
N ASP A 153 -12.08 -12.22 -21.30
CA ASP A 153 -13.49 -12.59 -21.46
C ASP A 153 -14.34 -12.30 -20.21
N ALA A 154 -13.73 -11.77 -19.13
CA ALA A 154 -14.45 -11.46 -17.90
C ALA A 154 -15.65 -10.51 -18.13
N PRO A 155 -16.86 -10.80 -17.60
CA PRO A 155 -18.07 -10.02 -17.85
C PRO A 155 -18.11 -8.67 -17.10
N PHE A 156 -16.99 -8.23 -16.55
CA PHE A 156 -16.83 -6.99 -15.80
C PHE A 156 -15.57 -6.23 -16.22
N LYS A 157 -15.53 -4.92 -15.94
CA LYS A 157 -14.36 -4.09 -16.21
C LYS A 157 -13.23 -4.41 -15.21
N ILE A 158 -12.00 -4.39 -15.70
CA ILE A 158 -10.78 -4.59 -14.91
C ILE A 158 -9.86 -3.38 -15.12
N SER A 159 -9.28 -2.83 -14.05
CA SER A 159 -8.41 -1.65 -14.17
C SER A 159 -7.46 -1.39 -13.01
N ALA A 160 -6.29 -0.84 -13.35
CA ALA A 160 -5.27 -0.33 -12.45
C ALA A 160 -5.59 1.06 -11.84
N ARG A 161 -6.75 1.64 -12.16
CA ARG A 161 -7.07 3.05 -11.86
C ARG A 161 -7.70 3.28 -10.49
N CYS A 162 -8.12 2.24 -9.76
CA CYS A 162 -8.77 2.40 -8.45
C CYS A 162 -7.92 3.25 -7.48
N CYS A 163 -6.70 2.83 -7.17
CA CYS A 163 -5.81 3.60 -6.29
C CYS A 163 -5.47 5.01 -6.81
N TYR A 164 -5.52 5.23 -8.13
CA TYR A 164 -5.29 6.58 -8.67
C TYR A 164 -6.42 7.52 -8.24
N HIS A 165 -7.68 7.14 -8.50
CA HIS A 165 -8.83 8.00 -8.19
C HIS A 165 -9.11 8.09 -6.70
N MET A 166 -8.98 6.96 -6.00
CA MET A 166 -9.28 6.89 -4.56
C MET A 166 -8.21 7.58 -3.71
N LYS A 167 -6.91 7.47 -4.08
CA LYS A 167 -5.80 7.92 -3.22
C LYS A 167 -4.96 9.03 -3.84
N LYS A 168 -4.48 8.83 -5.07
CA LYS A 168 -3.49 9.76 -5.67
C LYS A 168 -4.11 11.07 -6.14
N ALA A 169 -5.28 11.02 -6.76
CA ALA A 169 -5.96 12.20 -7.31
C ALA A 169 -6.30 13.25 -6.23
N PRO A 170 -6.90 12.90 -5.07
CA PRO A 170 -7.15 13.88 -4.02
C PRO A 170 -5.85 14.49 -3.46
N LEU A 171 -4.80 13.68 -3.24
CA LEU A 171 -3.49 14.19 -2.80
C LEU A 171 -2.86 15.15 -3.82
N ASN A 172 -2.84 14.76 -5.10
CA ASN A 172 -2.31 15.60 -6.17
C ASN A 172 -3.07 16.93 -6.28
N LYS A 173 -4.39 16.92 -6.04
CA LYS A 173 -5.21 18.14 -6.02
C LYS A 173 -4.80 19.02 -4.83
N PHE A 174 -4.67 18.43 -3.64
CA PHE A 174 -4.24 19.15 -2.43
C PHE A 174 -2.85 19.78 -2.59
N GLU A 175 -1.88 19.05 -3.13
CA GLU A 175 -0.53 19.58 -3.40
C GLU A 175 -0.56 20.79 -4.33
N LYS A 176 -1.33 20.70 -5.43
CA LYS A 176 -1.47 21.82 -6.37
C LYS A 176 -2.14 23.04 -5.74
N GLN A 177 -3.12 22.82 -4.87
CA GLN A 177 -3.88 23.91 -4.23
C GLN A 177 -3.10 24.59 -3.11
N THR A 178 -2.26 23.85 -2.40
CA THR A 178 -1.55 24.36 -1.22
C THR A 178 -0.08 24.68 -1.47
N GLY A 179 0.50 24.19 -2.57
CA GLY A 179 1.94 24.26 -2.81
C GLY A 179 2.76 23.34 -1.89
N ARG A 180 2.12 22.56 -1.03
CA ARG A 180 2.83 21.72 -0.05
C ARG A 180 3.40 20.44 -0.67
N HIS A 181 4.52 19.99 -0.13
CA HIS A 181 5.27 18.83 -0.62
C HIS A 181 5.18 17.60 0.31
N PRO A 182 5.00 16.39 -0.26
CA PRO A 182 4.72 15.18 0.52
C PRO A 182 5.96 14.54 1.16
N ILE A 183 5.79 14.06 2.39
CA ILE A 183 6.66 13.09 3.07
C ILE A 183 5.85 11.80 3.29
N THR A 184 6.40 10.64 2.93
CA THR A 184 5.69 9.34 2.96
C THR A 184 6.45 8.26 3.73
N GLY A 185 5.72 7.40 4.43
CA GLY A 185 6.28 6.29 5.24
C GLY A 185 6.54 5.02 4.43
N VAL A 186 7.01 5.15 3.19
CA VAL A 186 7.31 4.02 2.32
C VAL A 186 8.68 3.43 2.66
N LEU A 187 8.78 2.12 2.70
CA LEU A 187 10.00 1.35 2.90
C LEU A 187 10.46 0.73 1.58
N ALA A 188 11.77 0.72 1.31
CA ALA A 188 12.33 0.14 0.09
C ALA A 188 12.09 -1.38 0.03
N CYS A 189 12.08 -2.06 1.18
CA CYS A 189 11.90 -3.51 1.29
C CYS A 189 10.50 -4.00 0.90
N GLU A 190 9.50 -3.11 0.79
CA GLU A 190 8.13 -3.52 0.51
C GLU A 190 7.91 -3.98 -0.94
N SER A 191 8.78 -3.59 -1.89
CA SER A 191 8.74 -4.11 -3.27
C SER A 191 10.00 -3.75 -4.05
N LYS A 192 10.31 -4.54 -5.09
CA LYS A 192 11.40 -4.24 -6.05
C LYS A 192 11.28 -2.85 -6.70
N LEU A 193 10.06 -2.37 -6.95
CA LEU A 193 9.84 -1.02 -7.50
C LEU A 193 10.22 0.08 -6.50
N ARG A 194 9.97 -0.13 -5.20
CA ARG A 194 10.34 0.80 -4.14
C ARG A 194 11.85 0.78 -3.92
N GLU A 195 12.47 -0.40 -3.94
CA GLU A 195 13.94 -0.57 -3.94
C GLU A 195 14.60 0.19 -5.10
N GLN A 196 14.14 -0.02 -6.33
CA GLN A 196 14.65 0.68 -7.51
C GLN A 196 14.43 2.20 -7.45
N SER A 197 13.27 2.63 -6.93
CA SER A 197 13.01 4.05 -6.71
C SER A 197 14.02 4.65 -5.73
N TRP A 198 14.41 3.91 -4.69
CA TRP A 198 15.40 4.35 -3.73
C TRP A 198 16.81 4.41 -4.36
N PHE A 199 17.22 3.43 -5.18
CA PHE A 199 18.50 3.52 -5.91
C PHE A 199 18.59 4.76 -6.81
N LYS A 200 17.46 5.17 -7.39
CA LYS A 200 17.42 6.31 -8.28
C LYS A 200 17.43 7.65 -7.54
N PHE A 201 16.68 7.77 -6.45
CA PHE A 201 16.35 9.06 -5.85
C PHE A 201 16.70 9.20 -4.36
N GLY A 202 17.11 8.11 -3.69
CA GLY A 202 17.35 8.08 -2.25
C GLY A 202 16.08 8.37 -1.44
N CYS A 203 16.29 8.88 -0.22
CA CYS A 203 15.21 9.27 0.69
C CYS A 203 14.54 10.58 0.24
N ASN A 204 15.32 11.61 -0.07
CA ASN A 204 14.80 12.92 -0.51
C ASN A 204 14.99 13.05 -2.02
N GLY A 205 13.97 12.70 -2.79
CA GLY A 205 14.01 12.76 -4.25
C GLY A 205 13.58 14.13 -4.77
N PHE A 206 14.42 15.15 -4.59
CA PHE A 206 14.16 16.52 -5.06
C PHE A 206 14.05 16.61 -6.59
N GLU A 207 14.82 15.80 -7.31
CA GLU A 207 14.89 15.75 -8.78
C GLU A 207 13.74 14.94 -9.43
N ARG A 208 12.82 14.40 -8.62
CA ARG A 208 11.67 13.68 -9.18
C ARG A 208 10.75 14.68 -9.88
N LYS A 209 10.13 14.25 -10.99
CA LYS A 209 9.07 15.03 -11.68
C LYS A 209 7.99 15.55 -10.71
N ARG A 210 7.65 14.74 -9.71
CA ARG A 210 6.92 15.16 -8.52
C ARG A 210 7.84 14.90 -7.32
N PRO A 211 8.43 15.94 -6.72
CA PRO A 211 9.32 15.78 -5.57
C PRO A 211 8.62 15.01 -4.44
N LEU A 212 9.36 14.08 -3.82
CA LEU A 212 8.85 13.22 -2.76
C LEU A 212 9.94 12.88 -1.75
N SER A 213 9.62 13.01 -0.46
CA SER A 213 10.44 12.49 0.63
C SER A 213 9.93 11.14 1.13
N GLN A 214 10.87 10.22 1.35
CA GLN A 214 10.67 8.87 1.85
C GLN A 214 11.74 8.59 2.93
N PRO A 215 11.68 9.27 4.09
CA PRO A 215 12.77 9.27 5.05
C PRO A 215 12.89 7.92 5.78
N LEU A 216 11.83 7.08 5.76
CA LEU A 216 11.85 5.70 6.25
C LEU A 216 12.28 4.67 5.20
N ALA A 217 12.68 5.07 3.99
CA ALA A 217 12.91 4.12 2.90
C ALA A 217 13.95 3.02 3.21
N PHE A 218 14.93 3.29 4.05
CA PHE A 218 15.96 2.32 4.44
C PHE A 218 15.60 1.53 5.71
N TRP A 219 14.42 1.72 6.28
CA TRP A 219 13.94 0.93 7.41
C TRP A 219 13.39 -0.41 6.92
N LEU A 220 13.42 -1.40 7.80
CA LEU A 220 12.73 -2.67 7.68
C LEU A 220 11.46 -2.64 8.55
N GLU A 221 10.54 -3.57 8.29
CA GLU A 221 9.34 -3.72 9.13
C GLU A 221 9.67 -3.95 10.60
N GLU A 222 10.72 -4.73 10.87
CA GLU A 222 11.25 -4.95 12.22
C GLU A 222 11.62 -3.63 12.92
N ASP A 223 12.21 -2.66 12.21
CA ASP A 223 12.58 -1.37 12.81
C ASP A 223 11.34 -0.56 13.21
N ILE A 224 10.27 -0.64 12.41
CA ILE A 224 8.99 0.01 12.70
C ILE A 224 8.40 -0.59 13.98
N LEU A 225 8.38 -1.91 14.10
CA LEU A 225 7.83 -2.59 15.29
C LEU A 225 8.67 -2.32 16.54
N ARG A 226 10.01 -2.34 16.42
CA ARG A 226 10.91 -1.98 17.52
C ARG A 226 10.71 -0.55 17.97
N TYR A 227 10.54 0.39 17.04
CA TYR A 227 10.28 1.78 17.38
C TYR A 227 8.97 1.95 18.18
N LEU A 228 7.89 1.29 17.74
CA LEU A 228 6.62 1.32 18.45
C LEU A 228 6.73 0.71 19.85
N LYS A 229 7.41 -0.44 20.00
CA LYS A 229 7.66 -1.08 21.30
C LYS A 229 8.51 -0.20 22.21
N MET A 230 9.57 0.42 21.68
CA MET A 230 10.49 1.28 22.41
C MET A 230 9.83 2.57 22.91
N THR A 231 8.98 3.19 22.08
CA THR A 231 8.40 4.51 22.39
C THR A 231 7.06 4.43 23.11
N GLY A 232 6.36 3.30 23.01
CA GLY A 232 5.02 3.12 23.58
C GLY A 232 3.94 3.99 22.92
N ILE A 233 4.21 4.61 21.76
CA ILE A 233 3.18 5.41 21.08
C ILE A 233 2.04 4.53 20.58
N PRO A 234 0.78 5.02 20.64
CA PRO A 234 -0.35 4.24 20.19
C PRO A 234 -0.35 4.09 18.66
N TYR A 235 -0.69 2.89 18.19
CA TYR A 235 -0.94 2.55 16.79
C TYR A 235 -2.34 1.94 16.63
N ALA A 236 -2.82 1.80 15.39
CA ALA A 236 -4.20 1.39 15.14
C ALA A 236 -4.49 -0.02 15.71
N PRO A 237 -5.62 -0.23 16.42
CA PRO A 237 -5.93 -1.51 17.06
C PRO A 237 -6.03 -2.72 16.11
N ILE A 238 -6.29 -2.51 14.82
CA ILE A 238 -6.39 -3.59 13.81
C ILE A 238 -5.10 -4.43 13.70
N TYR A 239 -3.96 -3.88 14.13
CA TYR A 239 -2.70 -4.59 14.17
C TYR A 239 -2.59 -5.55 15.37
N GLY A 240 -3.47 -5.48 16.37
CA GLY A 240 -3.33 -6.23 17.62
C GLY A 240 -2.05 -5.85 18.36
N ASP A 241 -1.43 -6.81 19.06
CA ASP A 241 -0.22 -6.63 19.85
C ASP A 241 1.05 -6.87 19.04
N ILE A 242 2.15 -6.24 19.45
CA ILE A 242 3.49 -6.54 18.94
C ILE A 242 4.11 -7.64 19.81
N VAL A 243 4.30 -8.82 19.23
CA VAL A 243 4.81 -10.02 19.91
C VAL A 243 6.12 -10.50 19.29
N GLU A 244 6.93 -11.17 20.10
CA GLU A 244 8.13 -11.87 19.64
C GLU A 244 7.76 -13.19 18.95
N SER A 245 8.49 -13.53 17.91
CA SER A 245 8.38 -14.75 17.14
C SER A 245 9.75 -15.14 16.60
N HIS A 246 9.84 -16.28 15.92
CA HIS A 246 11.10 -16.79 15.41
C HIS A 246 10.95 -17.13 13.93
N LYS A 247 11.97 -16.80 13.15
CA LYS A 247 12.13 -17.35 11.81
C LYS A 247 12.41 -18.85 11.89
N LYS A 248 12.33 -19.53 10.75
CA LYS A 248 12.69 -20.96 10.63
C LYS A 248 14.11 -21.27 11.07
N ASP A 249 15.02 -20.29 10.96
CA ASP A 249 16.42 -20.39 11.38
C ASP A 249 16.66 -20.02 12.86
N GLY A 250 15.59 -19.79 13.64
CA GLY A 250 15.68 -19.43 15.06
C GLY A 250 15.95 -17.94 15.31
N THR A 251 16.11 -17.10 14.27
CA THR A 251 16.31 -15.67 14.46
C THR A 251 15.04 -15.02 15.06
N PRO A 252 15.14 -14.28 16.18
CA PRO A 252 14.01 -13.60 16.77
C PRO A 252 13.55 -12.45 15.87
N ILE A 253 12.24 -12.30 15.74
CA ILE A 253 11.55 -11.24 14.98
C ILE A 253 10.35 -10.73 15.74
N LEU A 254 9.92 -9.51 15.45
CA LEU A 254 8.66 -8.97 15.90
C LEU A 254 7.58 -9.17 14.82
N LYS A 255 6.35 -9.41 15.28
CA LYS A 255 5.16 -9.42 14.43
C LYS A 255 3.97 -8.83 15.16
N THR A 256 2.97 -8.45 14.39
CA THR A 256 1.65 -8.03 14.88
C THR A 256 0.73 -9.24 15.02
N THR A 257 -0.12 -9.31 16.05
CA THR A 257 -1.08 -10.42 16.21
C THR A 257 -2.32 -10.27 15.32
N GLY A 258 -2.65 -9.06 14.91
CA GLY A 258 -3.68 -8.75 13.92
C GLY A 258 -3.14 -8.70 12.49
N VAL A 259 -3.63 -7.75 11.68
CA VAL A 259 -3.17 -7.62 10.29
C VAL A 259 -1.71 -7.18 10.24
N SER A 260 -0.90 -7.75 9.35
CA SER A 260 0.47 -7.24 9.12
C SER A 260 0.46 -5.90 8.36
N ARG A 261 -0.53 -5.70 7.47
CA ARG A 261 -0.65 -4.51 6.61
C ARG A 261 -2.11 -4.08 6.52
N SER A 262 -2.40 -2.80 6.76
CA SER A 262 -3.76 -2.24 6.73
C SER A 262 -4.10 -1.61 5.38
N GLY A 263 -4.18 -2.47 4.35
CA GLY A 263 -4.63 -2.06 3.02
C GLY A 263 -6.12 -1.66 2.97
N CYS A 264 -6.63 -1.40 1.76
CA CYS A 264 -8.08 -1.29 1.57
C CYS A 264 -8.73 -2.67 1.73
N MET A 265 -9.78 -2.76 2.54
CA MET A 265 -10.50 -4.01 2.84
C MET A 265 -11.03 -4.69 1.57
N TYR A 266 -11.45 -3.91 0.56
CA TYR A 266 -12.10 -4.43 -0.66
C TYR A 266 -11.11 -4.65 -1.82
N CYS A 267 -9.80 -4.55 -1.57
CA CYS A 267 -8.80 -4.66 -2.62
C CYS A 267 -8.51 -6.13 -2.94
N MET A 268 -8.86 -6.57 -4.16
CA MET A 268 -8.61 -7.93 -4.66
C MET A 268 -7.22 -8.12 -5.28
N TYR A 269 -6.30 -7.16 -5.13
CA TYR A 269 -4.90 -7.36 -5.52
C TYR A 269 -4.20 -8.31 -4.55
N GLY A 270 -3.55 -9.31 -5.13
CA GLY A 270 -2.74 -10.30 -4.42
C GLY A 270 -3.52 -11.37 -3.67
N VAL A 271 -4.86 -11.30 -3.60
CA VAL A 271 -5.67 -12.27 -2.82
C VAL A 271 -5.46 -13.71 -3.28
N HIS A 272 -5.34 -13.95 -4.59
CA HIS A 272 -5.02 -15.26 -5.19
C HIS A 272 -3.65 -15.84 -4.79
N LEU A 273 -2.81 -15.10 -4.07
CA LEU A 273 -1.52 -15.53 -3.55
C LEU A 273 -1.52 -15.68 -2.03
N GLU A 274 -2.65 -15.39 -1.37
CA GLU A 274 -2.78 -15.50 0.08
C GLU A 274 -3.09 -16.93 0.49
N HIS A 275 -2.58 -17.33 1.65
CA HIS A 275 -2.99 -18.57 2.29
C HIS A 275 -4.42 -18.47 2.81
N GLU A 276 -5.10 -19.60 2.90
CA GLU A 276 -6.40 -19.67 3.56
C GLU A 276 -6.25 -19.80 5.09
N PRO A 277 -7.07 -19.09 5.88
CA PRO A 277 -8.09 -18.14 5.45
C PRO A 277 -7.46 -16.84 4.91
N ASN A 278 -7.86 -16.42 3.71
CA ASN A 278 -7.40 -15.17 3.10
C ASN A 278 -8.13 -13.96 3.68
N ARG A 279 -7.74 -12.75 3.27
CA ARG A 279 -8.31 -11.51 3.83
C ARG A 279 -9.84 -11.39 3.72
N PHE A 280 -10.48 -11.94 2.69
CA PHE A 280 -11.94 -11.85 2.53
C PHE A 280 -12.66 -12.86 3.44
N GLN A 281 -12.11 -14.07 3.57
CA GLN A 281 -12.59 -15.06 4.54
C GLN A 281 -12.44 -14.53 5.98
N LEU A 282 -11.30 -13.87 6.29
CA LEU A 282 -11.10 -13.20 7.58
C LEU A 282 -12.05 -12.00 7.78
N MET A 283 -12.33 -11.24 6.72
CA MET A 283 -13.29 -10.13 6.77
C MET A 283 -14.72 -10.61 7.03
N GLN A 284 -15.10 -11.81 6.57
CA GLN A 284 -16.39 -12.42 6.90
C GLN A 284 -16.61 -12.54 8.40
N VAL A 285 -15.57 -12.95 9.13
CA VAL A 285 -15.61 -13.16 10.59
C VAL A 285 -15.48 -11.83 11.34
N THR A 286 -14.48 -11.04 10.98
CA THR A 286 -14.10 -9.86 11.75
C THR A 286 -14.98 -8.64 11.47
N HIS A 287 -15.54 -8.55 10.25
CA HIS A 287 -16.25 -7.36 9.76
C HIS A 287 -17.44 -7.75 8.85
N PRO A 288 -18.45 -8.50 9.35
CA PRO A 288 -19.50 -9.10 8.53
C PRO A 288 -20.32 -8.08 7.72
N ARG A 289 -20.51 -6.86 8.24
CA ARG A 289 -21.20 -5.79 7.51
C ARG A 289 -20.40 -5.31 6.29
N GLN A 290 -19.10 -5.11 6.45
CA GLN A 290 -18.20 -4.72 5.37
C GLN A 290 -18.02 -5.86 4.37
N TYR A 291 -18.01 -7.11 4.86
CA TYR A 291 -18.02 -8.31 4.04
C TYR A 291 -19.26 -8.36 3.14
N ASP A 292 -20.47 -8.30 3.71
CA ASP A 292 -21.72 -8.34 2.95
C ASP A 292 -21.78 -7.22 1.90
N TYR A 293 -21.43 -6.00 2.29
CA TYR A 293 -21.38 -4.88 1.36
C TYR A 293 -20.40 -5.13 0.21
N CYS A 294 -19.19 -5.60 0.50
CA CYS A 294 -18.18 -5.89 -0.51
C CYS A 294 -18.58 -7.04 -1.43
N ILE A 295 -18.94 -8.17 -0.86
CA ILE A 295 -19.16 -9.41 -1.59
C ILE A 295 -20.49 -9.36 -2.35
N ASN A 296 -21.57 -8.96 -1.67
CA ASN A 296 -22.93 -9.07 -2.20
C ASN A 296 -23.41 -7.77 -2.86
N LYS A 297 -23.16 -6.59 -2.26
CA LYS A 297 -23.67 -5.32 -2.80
C LYS A 297 -22.77 -4.73 -3.89
N LEU A 298 -21.46 -4.83 -3.73
CA LEU A 298 -20.49 -4.35 -4.71
C LEU A 298 -20.13 -5.39 -5.77
N GLY A 299 -20.68 -6.62 -5.69
CA GLY A 299 -20.45 -7.67 -6.67
C GLY A 299 -19.03 -8.25 -6.67
N CYS A 300 -18.23 -8.01 -5.61
CA CYS A 300 -16.89 -8.58 -5.53
C CYS A 300 -16.93 -10.12 -5.43
N GLY A 301 -18.00 -10.72 -4.90
CA GLY A 301 -18.17 -12.18 -4.85
C GLY A 301 -18.10 -12.82 -6.24
N ALA A 302 -18.90 -12.33 -7.18
CA ALA A 302 -18.90 -12.81 -8.57
C ALA A 302 -17.54 -12.61 -9.27
N VAL A 303 -16.81 -11.55 -8.91
CA VAL A 303 -15.46 -11.31 -9.41
C VAL A 303 -14.47 -12.34 -8.84
N LEU A 304 -14.57 -12.64 -7.55
CA LEU A 304 -13.73 -13.63 -6.85
C LEU A 304 -14.01 -15.05 -7.36
N ASP A 305 -15.27 -15.39 -7.59
CA ASP A 305 -15.70 -16.65 -8.23
C ASP A 305 -15.06 -16.78 -9.62
N TYR A 306 -15.11 -15.72 -10.45
CA TYR A 306 -14.54 -15.74 -11.81
C TYR A 306 -13.02 -15.97 -11.82
N ILE A 307 -12.29 -15.49 -10.81
CA ILE A 307 -10.84 -15.68 -10.70
C ILE A 307 -10.44 -16.89 -9.85
N GLY A 308 -11.41 -17.71 -9.43
CA GLY A 308 -11.18 -18.93 -8.66
C GLY A 308 -10.61 -18.68 -7.25
N VAL A 309 -10.97 -17.57 -6.61
CA VAL A 309 -10.50 -17.24 -5.26
C VAL A 309 -11.61 -17.47 -4.24
N PRO A 310 -11.42 -18.34 -3.23
CA PRO A 310 -12.40 -18.54 -2.18
C PRO A 310 -12.54 -17.27 -1.33
N TYR A 311 -13.75 -16.94 -0.91
CA TYR A 311 -14.01 -15.77 -0.06
C TYR A 311 -14.94 -16.08 1.11
N ARG A 312 -15.44 -17.31 1.19
CA ARG A 312 -16.31 -17.81 2.26
C ARG A 312 -15.53 -18.78 3.15
N ASN A 313 -15.78 -18.73 4.44
CA ASN A 313 -15.30 -19.70 5.40
C ASN A 313 -16.36 -20.79 5.56
N GLN A 314 -16.13 -21.95 4.94
CA GLN A 314 -17.13 -23.03 4.84
C GLN A 314 -17.57 -23.56 6.21
N GLN A 315 -16.72 -23.49 7.24
CA GLN A 315 -17.07 -23.94 8.60
C GLN A 315 -18.20 -23.10 9.22
N LEU A 316 -18.33 -21.82 8.86
CA LEU A 316 -19.38 -20.93 9.37
C LEU A 316 -20.71 -21.06 8.60
N GLU A 317 -20.70 -21.68 7.42
CA GLU A 317 -21.94 -21.92 6.65
C GLU A 317 -22.71 -23.14 7.17
N VAL A 318 -22.06 -24.03 7.93
CA VAL A 318 -22.69 -25.23 8.53
C VAL A 318 -23.39 -24.92 9.85
N ASP A 319 -22.87 -23.99 10.65
CA ASP A 319 -23.43 -23.62 11.97
C ASP A 319 -24.71 -22.74 11.89
N HIS A 320 -25.13 -22.37 10.67
CA HIS A 320 -26.30 -21.53 10.40
C HIS A 320 -27.37 -22.23 9.54
N CYS A 321 -27.26 -23.55 9.33
CA CYS A 321 -28.23 -24.36 8.59
C CYS A 321 -29.11 -25.18 9.55
#